data_AF-A0A4Y7PLB0-F1
#
_entry.id   AF-A0A4Y7PLB0-F1
#
_cell.length_a   1.000
_cell.length_b   1.000
_cell.length_c   1.000
_cell.angle_alpha   90.00
_cell.angle_beta   90.00
_cell.angle_gamma   90.00
#
_symmetry.space_group_name_H-M   'P 1'
#
loop_
_entity.id
_entity.type
_entity.pdbx_description
1 polymer ?
#
loop_
_entity_poly.entity_id
_entity_poly.type
_entity_poly.pdbx_seq_one_letter_code
_entity_poly.pdbx_strand_id
1 'polypeptide(L)'
;FLPFKSEVDWRVAKWFIKDGPGFAEMLDLSFHNIRDLHARIDKLPKRANWNECTVLLKDDPTQEHLIQYRNPLDAIQSLWGNPAHTEQLVYRPEKMWSDLSKDSRLYNEMWTGDWWWKLQVNEISKYTILGATVSPVILSTDKTQLTLFSGSKQAYPV
;
A
#
# COMPACT_ATOMS: atom_id res chain seq x y z
N PHE A 1 0.64 0.69 16.05
CA PHE A 1 2.11 0.47 15.92
C PHE A 1 2.49 -1.02 15.98
N LEU A 2 1.67 -1.94 15.46
CA LEU A 2 2.01 -3.37 15.47
C LEU A 2 3.40 -3.60 14.83
N PRO A 3 4.27 -4.42 15.44
CA PRO A 3 4.04 -5.33 16.57
C PRO A 3 4.34 -4.71 17.96
N PHE A 4 4.53 -3.39 18.04
CA PHE A 4 4.90 -2.63 19.24
C PHE A 4 3.66 -2.11 19.99
N LYS A 5 3.78 -1.99 21.31
CA LYS A 5 2.72 -1.51 22.22
C LYS A 5 2.40 -0.03 21.99
N SER A 6 3.39 0.78 21.64
CA SER A 6 3.26 2.23 21.51
C SER A 6 4.24 2.82 20.48
N GLU A 7 4.07 4.10 20.16
CA GLU A 7 5.03 4.83 19.33
C GLU A 7 6.42 4.89 19.98
N VAL A 8 6.47 5.13 21.29
CA VAL A 8 7.73 5.16 22.07
C VAL A 8 8.46 3.82 21.95
N ASP A 9 7.73 2.72 22.14
CA ASP A 9 8.25 1.36 21.99
C ASP A 9 8.81 1.10 20.58
N TRP A 10 8.12 1.57 19.53
CA TRP A 10 8.64 1.51 18.16
C TRP A 10 9.87 2.40 17.92
N ARG A 11 9.91 3.63 18.46
CA ARG A 11 11.04 4.55 18.28
C ARG A 11 12.30 4.00 18.95
N VAL A 12 12.16 3.41 20.13
CA VAL A 12 13.24 2.75 20.85
C VAL A 12 13.72 1.53 20.08
N ALA A 13 12.81 0.68 19.57
CA ALA A 13 13.18 -0.44 18.69
C ALA A 13 13.97 0.02 17.45
N LYS A 14 13.51 1.08 16.78
CA LYS A 14 14.17 1.65 15.61
C LYS A 14 15.57 2.18 15.93
N TRP A 15 15.73 2.80 17.10
CA TRP A 15 17.01 3.27 17.60
C TRP A 15 17.96 2.10 17.89
N PHE A 16 17.49 1.07 18.59
CA PHE A 16 18.23 -0.18 18.85
C PHE A 16 18.79 -0.85 17.60
N ILE A 17 18.01 -0.90 16.51
CA ILE A 17 18.43 -1.50 15.24
C ILE A 17 19.53 -0.66 14.55
N LYS A 18 19.48 0.67 14.69
CA LYS A 18 20.42 1.58 14.02
C LYS A 18 21.73 1.73 14.78
N ASP A 19 21.63 1.94 16.09
CA ASP A 19 22.74 2.44 16.91
C ASP A 19 23.25 1.38 17.91
N GLY A 20 22.62 0.19 17.94
CA GLY A 20 23.00 -0.93 18.81
C GLY A 20 22.34 -0.88 20.20
N PRO A 21 22.57 -1.90 21.05
CA PRO A 21 21.94 -1.96 22.36
C PRO A 21 22.52 -0.92 23.33
N GLY A 22 21.67 -0.01 23.82
CA GLY A 22 21.95 0.85 24.98
C GLY A 22 20.90 0.67 26.09
N PHE A 23 20.99 1.43 27.19
CA PHE A 23 20.14 1.29 28.40
C PHE A 23 18.63 1.21 28.08
N ALA A 24 18.08 -0.01 27.97
CA ALA A 24 16.65 -0.28 27.80
C ALA A 24 15.91 -0.59 29.11
N GLU A 25 16.63 -0.72 30.23
CA GLU A 25 16.05 -1.21 31.50
C GLU A 25 15.03 -0.27 32.14
N MET A 26 14.88 0.97 31.64
CA MET A 26 14.02 1.98 32.23
C MET A 26 12.67 2.17 31.51
N LEU A 27 12.38 1.38 30.46
CA LEU A 27 11.18 1.54 29.63
C LEU A 27 10.38 0.22 29.60
N ASP A 28 9.06 0.30 29.79
CA ASP A 28 8.11 -0.84 29.61
C ASP A 28 7.94 -1.16 28.11
N LEU A 29 9.03 -1.61 27.50
CA LEU A 29 9.09 -1.99 26.10
C LEU A 29 8.31 -3.28 25.84
N SER A 30 8.00 -3.56 24.58
CA SER A 30 7.43 -4.84 24.20
C SER A 30 8.47 -5.96 24.10
N PHE A 31 9.76 -5.65 24.05
CA PHE A 31 10.85 -6.61 23.86
C PHE A 31 11.93 -6.43 24.94
N HIS A 32 12.56 -7.53 25.37
CA HIS A 32 13.57 -7.49 26.44
C HIS A 32 15.01 -7.62 25.92
N ASN A 33 15.18 -8.04 24.67
CA ASN A 33 16.49 -8.18 24.01
C ASN A 33 16.32 -8.13 22.49
N ILE A 34 17.44 -8.10 21.77
CA ILE A 34 17.44 -8.01 20.30
C ILE A 34 16.81 -9.24 19.63
N ARG A 35 16.91 -10.43 20.25
CA ARG A 35 16.31 -11.67 19.73
C ARG A 35 14.79 -11.61 19.80
N ASP A 36 14.24 -11.11 20.91
CA ASP A 36 12.79 -10.88 21.08
C ASP A 36 12.27 -9.82 20.12
N LEU A 37 13.05 -8.77 19.88
CA LEU A 37 12.74 -7.73 18.90
C LEU A 37 12.64 -8.33 17.49
N HIS A 38 13.65 -9.09 17.05
CA HIS A 38 13.63 -9.76 15.75
C HIS A 38 12.47 -10.75 15.65
N ALA A 39 12.26 -11.59 16.67
CA ALA A 39 11.13 -12.53 16.70
C ALA A 39 9.76 -11.85 16.63
N ARG A 40 9.62 -10.60 17.11
CA ARG A 40 8.40 -9.79 16.94
C ARG A 40 8.26 -9.23 15.54
N ILE A 41 9.35 -8.75 14.95
CA ILE A 41 9.36 -8.26 13.56
C ILE A 41 9.01 -9.40 12.60
N ASP A 42 9.52 -10.60 12.84
CA ASP A 42 9.26 -11.79 12.02
C ASP A 42 7.80 -12.25 12.07
N LYS A 43 7.02 -11.83 13.08
CA LYS A 43 5.57 -12.09 13.15
C LYS A 43 4.75 -11.16 12.27
N LEU A 44 5.34 -10.09 11.72
CA LEU A 44 4.62 -9.20 10.81
C LEU A 44 4.25 -9.95 9.54
N PRO A 45 3.12 -9.60 8.90
CA PRO A 45 2.76 -10.14 7.60
C PRO A 45 3.93 -9.98 6.64
N LYS A 46 4.30 -11.07 5.96
CA LYS A 46 5.36 -11.04 4.95
C LYS A 46 5.01 -10.01 3.89
N ARG A 47 5.96 -9.14 3.58
CA ARG A 47 5.85 -8.17 2.49
C ARG A 47 6.35 -8.77 1.20
N ALA A 48 5.90 -8.22 0.08
CA ALA A 48 6.46 -8.57 -1.22
C ALA A 48 7.96 -8.30 -1.27
N ASN A 49 8.71 -9.29 -1.75
CA ASN A 49 10.17 -9.23 -1.84
C ASN A 49 10.61 -8.24 -2.92
N TRP A 50 11.73 -7.57 -2.66
CA TRP A 50 12.43 -6.80 -3.68
C TRP A 50 13.19 -7.73 -4.61
N ASN A 51 13.15 -7.41 -5.89
CA ASN A 51 13.92 -8.01 -6.95
C ASN A 51 14.69 -6.91 -7.66
N GLU A 52 15.78 -7.28 -8.31
CA GLU A 52 16.65 -6.36 -9.03
C GLU A 52 16.92 -6.95 -10.42
N CYS A 53 16.87 -6.09 -11.44
CA CYS A 53 17.34 -6.43 -12.77
C CYS A 53 18.03 -5.23 -13.40
N THR A 54 18.93 -5.49 -14.33
CA THR A 54 19.58 -4.44 -15.11
C THR A 54 18.98 -4.44 -16.50
N VAL A 55 18.61 -3.26 -17.00
CA VAL A 55 18.11 -3.07 -18.36
C VAL A 55 19.00 -2.10 -19.14
N LEU A 56 19.10 -2.33 -20.44
CA LEU A 56 19.67 -1.39 -21.40
C LEU A 56 18.52 -0.70 -22.12
N LEU A 57 18.55 0.63 -22.18
CA LEU A 57 17.53 1.39 -22.92
C LEU A 57 17.89 1.38 -24.42
N LYS A 58 16.89 1.33 -25.29
CA LYS A 58 17.13 1.34 -26.74
C LYS A 58 17.87 2.59 -27.20
N ASP A 59 17.58 3.72 -26.55
CA ASP A 59 18.14 5.03 -26.89
C ASP A 59 19.51 5.28 -26.24
N ASP A 60 19.90 4.45 -25.27
CA ASP A 60 21.24 4.42 -24.68
C ASP A 60 21.65 2.95 -24.38
N PRO A 61 22.09 2.21 -25.41
CA PRO A 61 22.44 0.80 -25.27
C PRO A 61 23.79 0.61 -24.55
N THR A 62 24.50 1.69 -24.23
CA THR A 62 25.80 1.66 -23.56
C THR A 62 25.70 1.79 -22.06
N GLN A 63 24.58 2.34 -21.56
CA GLN A 63 24.37 2.55 -20.14
C GLN A 63 23.43 1.50 -19.56
N GLU A 64 23.92 0.80 -18.54
CA GLU A 64 23.14 -0.11 -17.72
C GLU A 64 22.32 0.65 -16.68
N HIS A 65 21.02 0.34 -16.60
CA HIS A 65 20.10 0.91 -15.62
C HIS A 65 19.60 -0.18 -14.68
N LEU A 66 19.91 -0.02 -13.39
CA LEU A 66 19.38 -0.88 -12.34
C LEU A 66 17.90 -0.55 -12.08
N ILE A 67 17.04 -1.56 -12.17
CA ILE A 67 15.64 -1.50 -11.81
C ILE A 67 15.44 -2.37 -10.57
N GLN A 68 14.90 -1.76 -9.52
CA GLN A 68 14.42 -2.46 -8.35
C GLN A 68 12.89 -2.53 -8.41
N TYR A 69 12.33 -3.73 -8.30
CA TYR A 69 10.90 -3.94 -8.44
C TYR A 69 10.39 -5.02 -7.50
N ARG A 70 9.06 -5.11 -7.36
CA ARG A 70 8.39 -6.20 -6.65
C ARG A 70 7.46 -6.92 -7.61
N ASN A 71 7.21 -8.20 -7.35
CA ASN A 71 6.12 -8.88 -8.03
C ASN A 71 4.81 -8.12 -7.71
N PRO A 72 4.08 -7.63 -8.72
CA PRO A 72 2.90 -6.80 -8.50
C PRO A 72 1.79 -7.56 -7.76
N LEU A 73 1.63 -8.87 -8.01
CA LEU A 73 0.63 -9.69 -7.33
C LEU A 73 0.97 -9.84 -5.85
N ASP A 74 2.23 -10.16 -5.53
CA ASP A 74 2.68 -10.26 -4.14
C ASP A 74 2.55 -8.92 -3.42
N ALA A 75 2.82 -7.81 -4.11
CA ALA A 75 2.70 -6.46 -3.55
C ALA A 75 1.24 -6.13 -3.21
N ILE A 76 0.31 -6.43 -4.12
CA ILE A 76 -1.13 -6.27 -3.88
C ILE A 76 -1.58 -7.17 -2.72
N GLN A 77 -1.21 -8.46 -2.73
CA GLN A 77 -1.55 -9.38 -1.64
C GLN A 77 -1.02 -8.91 -0.28
N SER A 78 0.22 -8.40 -0.25
CA SER A 78 0.82 -7.85 0.97
C SER A 78 0.10 -6.60 1.47
N LEU A 79 -0.39 -5.74 0.57
CA LEU A 79 -1.15 -4.54 0.94
C LEU A 79 -2.54 -4.91 1.47
N TRP A 80 -3.26 -5.78 0.75
CA TRP A 80 -4.59 -6.24 1.12
C TRP A 80 -4.61 -7.10 2.39
N GLY A 81 -3.54 -7.87 2.62
CA GLY A 81 -3.38 -8.69 3.83
C GLY A 81 -2.87 -7.92 5.05
N ASN A 82 -2.58 -6.61 4.92
CA ASN A 82 -2.09 -5.81 6.04
C ASN A 82 -3.28 -5.31 6.90
N PRO A 83 -3.40 -5.74 8.17
CA PRO A 83 -4.49 -5.33 9.04
C PRO A 83 -4.57 -3.81 9.27
N ALA A 84 -3.46 -3.08 9.05
CA ALA A 84 -3.44 -1.63 9.17
C ALA A 84 -4.34 -0.91 8.14
N HIS A 85 -4.79 -1.61 7.09
CA HIS A 85 -5.64 -1.05 6.04
C HIS A 85 -7.09 -1.55 6.09
N THR A 86 -7.45 -2.39 7.06
CA THR A 86 -8.76 -3.06 7.09
C THR A 86 -9.93 -2.09 7.10
N GLU A 87 -9.81 -0.95 7.78
CA GLU A 87 -10.88 0.06 7.86
C GLU A 87 -11.05 0.87 6.57
N GLN A 88 -10.03 0.89 5.71
CA GLN A 88 -10.01 1.64 4.46
C GLN A 88 -10.34 0.78 3.22
N LEU A 89 -10.31 -0.55 3.35
CA LEU A 89 -10.57 -1.46 2.24
C LEU A 89 -12.07 -1.61 1.98
N VAL A 90 -12.47 -1.37 0.73
CA VAL A 90 -13.85 -1.58 0.25
C VAL A 90 -13.87 -2.78 -0.70
N TYR A 91 -14.72 -3.77 -0.39
CA TYR A 91 -14.78 -5.06 -1.09
C TYR A 91 -15.92 -5.18 -2.10
N ARG A 92 -16.86 -4.23 -2.11
CA ARG A 92 -18.04 -4.27 -2.98
C ARG A 92 -18.33 -2.89 -3.55
N PRO A 93 -18.87 -2.80 -4.77
CA PRO A 93 -19.29 -1.53 -5.31
C PRO A 93 -20.53 -1.02 -4.55
N GLU A 94 -20.67 0.30 -4.48
CA GLU A 94 -21.84 0.92 -3.86
C GLU A 94 -22.28 2.16 -4.63
N LYS A 95 -23.59 2.28 -4.80
CA LYS A 95 -24.20 3.38 -5.53
C LYS A 95 -24.57 4.51 -4.58
N MET A 96 -23.76 5.57 -4.57
CA MET A 96 -24.06 6.80 -3.82
C MET A 96 -24.90 7.80 -4.63
N TRP A 97 -25.76 8.55 -3.93
CA TRP A 97 -26.71 9.50 -4.50
C TRP A 97 -26.74 10.78 -3.67
N SER A 98 -27.05 11.93 -4.29
CA SER A 98 -27.11 13.23 -3.61
C SER A 98 -28.27 13.35 -2.63
N ASP A 99 -29.35 12.61 -2.87
CA ASP A 99 -30.63 12.72 -2.20
C ASP A 99 -31.35 11.37 -2.15
N LEU A 100 -32.50 11.36 -1.46
CA LEU A 100 -33.36 10.19 -1.35
C LEU A 100 -34.11 9.88 -2.65
N SER A 101 -34.30 10.87 -3.55
CA SER A 101 -34.95 10.64 -4.84
C SER A 101 -34.04 9.88 -5.81
N LYS A 102 -32.72 9.86 -5.56
CA LYS A 102 -31.71 9.18 -6.38
C LYS A 102 -31.68 9.72 -7.81
N ASP A 103 -31.87 11.03 -7.96
CA ASP A 103 -31.88 11.68 -9.27
C ASP A 103 -30.46 11.98 -9.76
N SER A 104 -29.52 12.22 -8.84
CA SER A 104 -28.12 12.52 -9.18
C SER A 104 -27.11 11.59 -8.48
N ARG A 105 -26.19 11.05 -9.28
CA ARG A 105 -25.14 10.11 -8.84
C ARG A 105 -23.96 10.87 -8.25
N LEU A 106 -23.43 10.36 -7.14
CA LEU A 106 -22.15 10.82 -6.57
C LEU A 106 -21.04 9.80 -6.89
N TYR A 107 -19.95 10.29 -7.47
CA TYR A 107 -18.76 9.51 -7.82
C TYR A 107 -17.55 10.13 -7.12
N ASN A 108 -17.04 9.45 -6.08
CA ASN A 108 -15.89 9.92 -5.30
C ASN A 108 -14.71 8.97 -5.38
N GLU A 109 -15.00 7.66 -5.39
CA GLU A 109 -14.01 6.59 -5.36
C GLU A 109 -14.28 5.56 -6.46
N MET A 110 -13.29 4.75 -6.81
CA MET A 110 -13.43 3.72 -7.86
C MET A 110 -14.62 2.77 -7.61
N TRP A 111 -14.86 2.41 -6.34
CA TRP A 111 -15.97 1.53 -5.93
C TRP A 111 -17.36 2.15 -6.04
N THR A 112 -17.43 3.47 -6.22
CA THR A 112 -18.68 4.22 -6.44
C THR A 112 -19.03 4.32 -7.92
N GLY A 113 -18.04 4.08 -8.78
CA GLY A 113 -18.15 4.09 -10.23
C GLY A 113 -18.94 2.92 -10.80
N ASP A 114 -19.55 3.14 -11.96
CA ASP A 114 -20.32 2.09 -12.66
C ASP A 114 -19.42 0.96 -13.18
N TRP A 115 -18.12 1.23 -13.34
CA TRP A 115 -17.17 0.23 -13.85
C TRP A 115 -17.00 -0.95 -12.87
N TRP A 116 -16.79 -0.71 -11.56
CA TRP A 116 -16.77 -1.81 -10.57
C TRP A 116 -18.08 -2.56 -10.52
N TRP A 117 -19.20 -1.85 -10.61
CA TRP A 117 -20.52 -2.50 -10.64
C TRP A 117 -20.63 -3.45 -11.82
N LYS A 118 -20.30 -2.98 -13.03
CA LYS A 118 -20.29 -3.81 -14.23
C LYS A 118 -19.37 -5.02 -14.04
N LEU A 119 -18.15 -4.80 -13.57
CA LEU A 119 -17.14 -5.86 -13.48
C LEU A 119 -17.48 -6.91 -12.41
N GLN A 120 -17.67 -6.50 -11.15
CA GLN A 120 -17.92 -7.42 -10.03
C GLN A 120 -19.31 -8.03 -10.05
N VAL A 121 -20.35 -7.25 -10.40
CA VAL A 121 -21.75 -7.71 -10.28
C VAL A 121 -22.21 -8.38 -11.57
N ASN A 122 -21.87 -7.85 -12.74
CA ASN A 122 -22.47 -8.30 -14.00
C ASN A 122 -21.58 -9.27 -14.79
N GLU A 123 -20.29 -8.97 -14.91
CA GLU A 123 -19.38 -9.69 -15.82
C GLU A 123 -18.69 -10.88 -15.13
N ILE A 124 -17.94 -10.61 -14.06
CA ILE A 124 -17.04 -11.61 -13.47
C ILE A 124 -17.71 -12.38 -12.33
N SER A 125 -18.86 -11.94 -11.79
CA SER A 125 -19.64 -12.71 -10.80
C SER A 125 -19.95 -14.14 -11.25
N LYS A 126 -20.05 -14.37 -12.57
CA LYS A 126 -20.30 -15.68 -13.18
C LYS A 126 -19.06 -16.60 -13.23
N TYR A 127 -17.87 -16.02 -13.19
CA TYR A 127 -16.60 -16.71 -13.42
C TYR A 127 -15.68 -16.72 -12.19
N THR A 128 -16.04 -16.00 -11.12
CA THR A 128 -15.20 -15.90 -9.91
C THR A 128 -15.79 -16.67 -8.75
N ILE A 129 -14.91 -17.01 -7.80
CA ILE A 129 -15.28 -17.59 -6.51
C ILE A 129 -16.17 -16.60 -5.76
N LEU A 130 -17.19 -17.13 -5.07
CA LEU A 130 -18.04 -16.35 -4.16
C LEU A 130 -17.16 -15.55 -3.19
N GLY A 131 -17.30 -14.22 -3.18
CA GLY A 131 -16.52 -13.33 -2.32
C GLY A 131 -15.28 -12.70 -2.95
N ALA A 132 -15.03 -12.91 -4.24
CA ALA A 132 -13.97 -12.19 -4.95
C ALA A 132 -14.26 -10.68 -5.08
N THR A 133 -13.20 -9.86 -5.06
CA THR A 133 -13.28 -8.42 -5.22
C THR A 133 -12.32 -7.88 -6.28
N VAL A 134 -12.63 -6.71 -6.83
CA VAL A 134 -11.74 -5.97 -7.73
C VAL A 134 -10.76 -5.16 -6.89
N SER A 135 -9.49 -5.20 -7.31
CA SER A 135 -8.44 -4.28 -6.83
C SER A 135 -8.05 -3.35 -7.97
N PRO A 136 -8.24 -2.03 -7.85
CA PRO A 136 -7.78 -1.08 -8.85
C PRO A 136 -6.25 -0.95 -8.72
N VAL A 137 -5.54 -0.91 -9.84
CA VAL A 137 -4.09 -0.79 -9.88
C VAL A 137 -3.70 0.27 -10.88
N ILE A 138 -2.95 1.27 -10.43
CA ILE A 138 -2.35 2.27 -11.30
C ILE A 138 -0.97 1.74 -11.72
N LEU A 139 -0.80 1.46 -13.01
CA LEU A 139 0.42 0.83 -13.54
C LEU A 139 1.59 1.81 -13.68
N SER A 140 1.28 3.06 -13.99
CA SER A 140 2.24 4.14 -14.07
C SER A 140 1.52 5.45 -13.80
N THR A 141 2.22 6.39 -13.18
CA THR A 141 1.70 7.71 -12.90
C THR A 141 2.80 8.73 -13.14
N ASP A 142 2.51 9.71 -14.00
CA ASP A 142 3.43 10.78 -14.30
C ASP A 142 3.24 11.93 -13.31
N LYS A 143 4.34 12.65 -13.08
CA LYS A 143 4.34 13.80 -12.20
C LYS A 143 3.58 14.96 -12.85
N THR A 144 2.48 15.37 -12.25
CA THR A 144 1.67 16.49 -12.75
C THR A 144 2.17 17.81 -12.16
N GLN A 145 2.40 18.82 -13.01
CA GLN A 145 2.73 20.18 -12.54
C GLN A 145 1.46 20.87 -12.03
N LEU A 146 1.46 21.27 -10.75
CA LEU A 146 0.32 21.92 -10.10
C LEU A 146 0.30 23.44 -10.30
N THR A 147 1.45 24.06 -10.57
CA THR A 147 1.58 25.51 -10.73
C THR A 147 2.59 25.86 -11.82
N LEU A 148 2.16 26.60 -12.85
CA LEU A 148 3.01 27.02 -13.97
C LEU A 148 3.79 28.33 -13.73
N PHE A 149 3.35 29.19 -12.81
CA PHE A 149 3.83 30.57 -12.74
C PHE A 149 4.56 30.96 -11.45
N SER A 150 4.43 30.21 -10.35
CA SER A 150 5.21 30.42 -9.12
C SER A 150 5.07 29.23 -8.18
N GLY A 151 6.20 28.70 -7.70
CA GLY A 151 6.25 27.66 -6.67
C GLY A 151 6.61 26.24 -7.15
N SER A 152 6.66 26.01 -8.47
CA SER A 152 7.09 24.74 -9.11
C SER A 152 6.58 23.48 -8.40
N LYS A 153 5.35 23.52 -7.90
CA LYS A 153 4.78 22.40 -7.17
C LYS A 153 4.39 21.30 -8.14
N GLN A 154 4.73 20.09 -7.78
CA GLN A 154 4.49 18.91 -8.59
C GLN A 154 3.94 17.83 -7.67
N ALA A 155 2.93 17.10 -8.13
CA ALA A 155 2.34 15.99 -7.39
C ALA A 155 2.19 14.78 -8.30
N TYR A 156 2.29 13.60 -7.71
CA TYR A 156 1.84 12.38 -8.36
C TYR A 156 0.34 12.21 -8.07
N PRO A 157 -0.47 11.81 -9.06
CA PRO A 157 -1.79 11.27 -8.81
C PRO A 157 -1.73 10.23 -7.69
N VAL A 158 -2.56 10.43 -6.67
CA VAL A 158 -2.75 9.50 -5.55
C VAL A 158 -3.84 8.51 -5.91
#